data_AF-A0A1G1XLQ8-F1
#
_entry.id   AF-A0A1G1XLQ8-F1
#
_cell.length_a   1.000
_cell.length_b   1.000
_cell.length_c   1.000
_cell.angle_alpha   90.00
_cell.angle_beta   90.00
_cell.angle_gamma   90.00
#
_symmetry.space_group_name_H-M   'P 1'
#
loop_
_entity.id
_entity.type
_entity.pdbx_description
1 polymer ?
#
loop_
_entity_poly.entity_id
_entity_poly.type
_entity_poly.pdbx_seq_one_letter_code
_entity_poly.pdbx_strand_id
1 'polypeptide(L)'
;MTKQDFQRFLESLGKTMFFFFDFDGTIAHTFLHIPNEPANIVVDAYSQALSTIWGKEAFELLHSVNGLQNRAPGELIRAILEQAEKEFPGSRQSLIAKAKAAFHEKFMGKPMNEKLSACVAQGKGFPWVWNDKNPEQTITEFLVRAKLNTLLVKIGEHYPTPCPGFLHFYQELRCQEPGSYNVSGIISSGHEVFIQQTFATWKIKCPSLLLTDDDLRGSRKIDYVQAAKPNPILVDMLYRLWLQSQYSQLPARQFEEFKKVAKARTIYFGDDLKKDGGLAQNAGVRFGHFNPNHDPEKDDQTGVPDNFTFYDWRQASEILGL
;
A
#
# COMPACT_ATOMS: atom_id res chain seq x y z
N MET A 1 -11.97 24.43 15.92
CA MET A 1 -10.78 25.29 16.18
C MET A 1 -11.16 26.74 15.88
N THR A 2 -10.79 27.69 16.74
CA THR A 2 -11.04 29.12 16.44
C THR A 2 -10.14 29.57 15.28
N LYS A 3 -10.43 30.72 14.66
CA LYS A 3 -9.58 31.28 13.59
C LYS A 3 -8.15 31.54 14.09
N GLN A 4 -8.00 32.03 15.32
CA GLN A 4 -6.70 32.33 15.91
C GLN A 4 -5.89 31.06 16.20
N ASP A 5 -6.53 30.02 16.74
CA ASP A 5 -5.86 28.74 16.99
C ASP A 5 -5.43 28.08 15.68
N PHE A 6 -6.24 28.19 14.62
CA PHE A 6 -5.91 27.65 13.30
C PHE A 6 -4.71 28.38 12.67
N GLN A 7 -4.62 29.70 12.84
CA GLN A 7 -3.46 30.46 12.36
C GLN A 7 -2.18 30.04 13.07
N ARG A 8 -2.20 29.90 14.40
CA ARG A 8 -1.06 29.39 15.18
C ARG A 8 -0.67 27.97 14.77
N PHE A 9 -1.67 27.13 14.49
CA PHE A 9 -1.44 25.79 13.96
C PHE A 9 -0.70 25.83 12.62
N LEU A 10 -1.14 26.67 11.66
CA LEU A 10 -0.44 26.83 10.38
C LEU A 10 1.00 27.36 10.56
N GLU A 11 1.23 28.27 11.49
CA GLU A 11 2.58 28.74 11.83
C GLU A 11 3.46 27.62 12.37
N SER A 12 2.91 26.72 13.19
CA SER A 12 3.65 25.56 13.71
C SER A 12 4.04 24.56 12.61
N LEU A 13 3.23 24.45 11.54
CA LEU A 13 3.58 23.64 10.36
C LEU A 13 4.80 24.18 9.62
N GLY A 14 5.14 25.46 9.79
CA GLY A 14 6.38 26.05 9.29
C GLY A 14 7.66 25.39 9.85
N LYS A 15 7.54 24.47 10.80
CA LYS A 15 8.64 23.63 11.32
C LYS A 15 8.42 22.13 11.09
N THR A 16 7.34 21.76 10.40
CA THR A 16 6.97 20.36 10.15
C THR A 16 7.32 19.97 8.72
N MET A 17 8.04 18.87 8.52
CA MET A 17 8.30 18.30 7.20
C MET A 17 7.59 16.95 7.08
N PHE A 18 6.96 16.71 5.94
CA PHE A 18 6.28 15.44 5.65
C PHE A 18 7.13 14.61 4.68
N PHE A 19 7.46 13.39 5.09
CA PHE A 19 8.20 12.41 4.30
C PHE A 19 7.28 11.23 4.03
N PHE A 20 6.78 11.15 2.81
CA PHE A 20 5.86 10.11 2.40
C PHE A 20 6.55 9.13 1.47
N PHE A 21 6.32 7.85 1.67
CA PHE A 21 7.04 6.78 0.98
C PHE A 21 6.06 5.89 0.24
N ASP A 22 6.40 5.49 -0.97
CA ASP A 22 6.03 4.17 -1.45
C ASP A 22 6.77 3.08 -0.65
N PHE A 23 6.26 1.85 -0.66
CA PHE A 23 6.84 0.74 0.08
C PHE A 23 7.69 -0.19 -0.79
N ASP A 24 7.04 -0.84 -1.76
CA ASP A 24 7.58 -1.96 -2.54
C ASP A 24 8.57 -1.46 -3.61
N GLY A 25 9.83 -1.88 -3.53
CA GLY A 25 10.89 -1.38 -4.43
C GLY A 25 11.49 -0.04 -4.00
N THR A 26 10.76 0.73 -3.18
CA THR A 26 11.18 2.05 -2.69
C THR A 26 11.95 1.97 -1.37
N ILE A 27 11.33 1.46 -0.29
CA ILE A 27 11.99 1.29 1.02
C ILE A 27 12.24 -0.17 1.37
N ALA A 28 11.46 -1.08 0.78
CA ALA A 28 11.54 -2.52 0.99
C ALA A 28 11.77 -3.24 -0.34
N HIS A 29 12.77 -4.13 -0.38
CA HIS A 29 12.98 -5.04 -1.49
C HIS A 29 12.03 -6.24 -1.40
N THR A 30 10.79 -6.06 -1.84
CA THR A 30 9.76 -7.10 -1.84
C THR A 30 9.79 -7.99 -3.09
N PHE A 31 10.57 -7.60 -4.10
CA PHE A 31 10.76 -8.34 -5.36
C PHE A 31 12.03 -9.20 -5.39
N LEU A 32 12.87 -9.17 -4.35
CA LEU A 32 14.07 -9.99 -4.32
C LEU A 32 13.73 -11.48 -4.17
N HIS A 33 14.50 -12.29 -4.89
CA HIS A 33 14.42 -13.74 -4.77
C HIS A 33 14.99 -14.19 -3.41
N ILE A 34 14.20 -14.95 -2.66
CA ILE A 34 14.68 -15.63 -1.46
C ILE A 34 15.30 -16.97 -1.90
N PRO A 35 16.55 -17.30 -1.48
CA PRO A 35 17.15 -18.59 -1.79
C PRO A 35 16.26 -19.77 -1.40
N ASN A 36 16.13 -20.76 -2.29
CA ASN A 36 15.29 -21.96 -2.14
C ASN A 36 13.77 -21.72 -2.11
N GLU A 37 13.30 -20.51 -2.39
CA GLU A 37 11.89 -20.20 -2.62
C GLU A 37 11.60 -20.06 -4.13
N PRO A 38 10.34 -20.04 -4.57
CA PRO A 38 10.02 -19.73 -5.95
C PRO A 38 10.60 -18.38 -6.40
N ALA A 39 10.94 -18.26 -7.68
CA ALA A 39 11.48 -17.03 -8.27
C ALA A 39 10.55 -15.81 -8.07
N ASN A 40 9.24 -16.04 -7.98
CA ASN A 40 8.25 -15.00 -7.71
C ASN A 40 7.28 -15.47 -6.61
N ILE A 41 7.65 -15.16 -5.37
CA ILE A 41 6.89 -15.54 -4.16
C ILE A 41 5.49 -14.93 -4.15
N VAL A 42 5.32 -13.74 -4.74
CA VAL A 42 4.01 -13.08 -4.83
C VAL A 42 3.08 -13.88 -5.74
N VAL A 43 3.54 -14.27 -6.94
CA VAL A 43 2.75 -15.10 -7.87
C VAL A 43 2.41 -16.45 -7.24
N ASP A 44 3.37 -17.06 -6.54
CA ASP A 44 3.14 -18.32 -5.84
C ASP A 44 2.09 -18.16 -4.72
N ALA A 45 2.17 -17.09 -3.92
CA ALA A 45 1.18 -16.80 -2.88
C ALA A 45 -0.22 -16.58 -3.46
N TYR A 46 -0.35 -15.92 -4.62
CA TYR A 46 -1.64 -15.82 -5.33
C TYR A 46 -2.15 -17.19 -5.78
N SER A 47 -1.27 -18.02 -6.37
CA SER A 47 -1.63 -19.37 -6.81
C SER A 47 -2.16 -20.22 -5.64
N GLN A 48 -1.43 -20.24 -4.52
CA GLN A 48 -1.84 -20.96 -3.30
C GLN A 48 -3.16 -20.43 -2.73
N ALA A 49 -3.34 -19.11 -2.71
CA ALA A 49 -4.56 -18.48 -2.23
C ALA A 49 -5.77 -18.83 -3.12
N LEU A 50 -5.62 -18.79 -4.44
CA LEU A 50 -6.65 -19.21 -5.37
C LEU A 50 -6.96 -20.71 -5.23
N SER A 51 -5.95 -21.56 -5.05
CA SER A 51 -6.16 -22.99 -4.77
C SER A 51 -6.91 -23.22 -3.45
N THR A 52 -6.73 -22.32 -2.47
CA THR A 52 -7.50 -22.38 -1.22
C THR A 52 -8.99 -22.10 -1.46
N ILE A 53 -9.32 -21.22 -2.40
CA ILE A 53 -10.70 -20.82 -2.75
C ILE A 53 -11.38 -21.84 -3.67
N TRP A 54 -10.71 -22.24 -4.75
CA TRP A 54 -11.31 -23.02 -5.84
C TRP A 54 -10.72 -24.41 -6.04
N GLY A 55 -9.72 -24.82 -5.27
CA GLY A 55 -9.12 -26.15 -5.36
C GLY A 55 -8.10 -26.27 -6.49
N LYS A 56 -8.10 -27.42 -7.18
CA LYS A 56 -7.08 -27.75 -8.19
C LYS A 56 -7.25 -26.94 -9.48
N GLU A 57 -8.48 -26.50 -9.75
CA GLU A 57 -8.86 -25.71 -10.91
C GLU A 57 -8.29 -24.27 -10.88
N ALA A 58 -7.79 -23.82 -9.73
CA ALA A 58 -7.25 -22.48 -9.57
C ALA A 58 -6.11 -22.13 -10.55
N PHE A 59 -5.26 -23.11 -10.88
CA PHE A 59 -4.18 -22.90 -11.84
C PHE A 59 -4.72 -22.63 -13.25
N GLU A 60 -5.70 -23.42 -13.69
CA GLU A 60 -6.36 -23.25 -14.99
C GLU A 60 -7.10 -21.91 -15.07
N LEU A 61 -7.80 -21.53 -14.00
CA LEU A 61 -8.48 -20.24 -13.88
C LEU A 61 -7.52 -19.05 -13.95
N LEU A 62 -6.37 -19.14 -13.30
CA LEU A 62 -5.36 -18.09 -13.38
C LEU A 62 -4.73 -18.01 -14.78
N HIS A 63 -4.52 -19.16 -15.42
CA HIS A 63 -3.97 -19.21 -16.78
C HIS A 63 -4.94 -18.66 -17.83
N SER A 64 -6.25 -18.93 -17.69
CA SER A 64 -7.27 -18.43 -18.64
C SER A 64 -7.36 -16.90 -18.70
N VAL A 65 -6.91 -16.22 -17.64
CA VAL A 65 -6.81 -14.74 -17.58
C VAL A 65 -5.39 -14.20 -17.82
N ASN A 66 -4.50 -15.03 -18.37
CA ASN A 66 -3.09 -14.72 -18.65
C ASN A 66 -2.29 -14.33 -17.39
N GLY A 67 -2.59 -14.94 -16.25
CA GLY A 67 -1.91 -14.68 -14.98
C GLY A 67 -2.38 -13.39 -14.29
N LEU A 68 -1.52 -12.83 -13.43
CA LEU A 68 -1.86 -11.65 -12.63
C LEU A 68 -2.01 -10.38 -13.48
N GLN A 69 -1.16 -10.19 -14.48
CA GLN A 69 -1.12 -9.00 -15.35
C GLN A 69 -1.17 -7.65 -14.57
N ASN A 70 -0.54 -7.59 -13.39
CA ASN A 70 -0.57 -6.44 -12.47
C ASN A 70 -1.99 -5.98 -12.06
N ARG A 71 -3.00 -6.85 -12.17
CA ARG A 71 -4.37 -6.58 -11.72
C ARG A 71 -4.44 -6.46 -10.20
N ALA A 72 -5.29 -5.57 -9.72
CA ALA A 72 -5.70 -5.57 -8.33
C ALA A 72 -6.46 -6.87 -7.98
N PRO A 73 -6.50 -7.30 -6.70
CA PRO A 73 -7.20 -8.53 -6.30
C PRO A 73 -8.66 -8.58 -6.77
N GLY A 74 -9.39 -7.47 -6.70
CA GLY A 74 -10.78 -7.40 -7.16
C GLY A 74 -10.93 -7.56 -8.67
N GLU A 75 -10.02 -6.95 -9.43
CA GLU A 75 -9.98 -7.06 -10.90
C GLU A 75 -9.62 -8.48 -11.33
N LEU A 76 -8.70 -9.15 -10.63
CA LEU A 76 -8.34 -10.54 -10.90
C LEU A 76 -9.54 -11.47 -10.67
N ILE A 77 -10.23 -11.35 -9.54
CA ILE A 77 -11.42 -12.16 -9.27
C ILE A 77 -12.50 -11.93 -10.33
N ARG A 78 -12.76 -10.67 -10.69
CA ARG A 78 -13.73 -10.35 -11.74
C ARG A 78 -13.33 -10.96 -13.09
N ALA A 79 -12.07 -10.78 -13.50
CA ALA A 79 -11.56 -11.34 -14.76
C ALA A 79 -11.71 -12.86 -14.81
N ILE A 80 -11.39 -13.57 -13.71
CA ILE A 80 -11.55 -15.02 -13.63
C ILE A 80 -13.01 -15.43 -13.78
N LEU A 81 -13.92 -14.78 -13.05
CA LEU A 81 -15.35 -15.10 -13.09
C LEU A 81 -15.98 -14.79 -14.46
N GLU A 82 -15.59 -13.67 -15.09
CA GLU A 82 -16.07 -13.28 -16.42
C GLU A 82 -15.52 -14.19 -17.52
N GLN A 83 -14.23 -14.53 -17.47
CA GLN A 83 -13.61 -15.42 -18.45
C GLN A 83 -14.21 -16.83 -18.35
N ALA A 84 -14.39 -17.36 -17.14
CA ALA A 84 -15.04 -18.65 -16.94
C ALA A 84 -16.47 -18.66 -17.53
N GLU A 85 -17.27 -17.63 -17.26
CA GLU A 85 -18.66 -17.54 -17.78
C GLU A 85 -18.69 -17.49 -19.31
N LYS A 86 -17.74 -16.77 -19.91
CA LYS A 86 -17.60 -16.66 -21.36
C LYS A 86 -17.24 -18.01 -22.00
N GLU A 87 -16.35 -18.78 -21.38
CA GLU A 87 -15.95 -20.09 -21.88
C GLU A 87 -17.04 -21.15 -21.66
N PHE A 88 -17.70 -21.11 -20.50
CA PHE A 88 -18.71 -22.09 -20.09
C PHE A 88 -19.87 -21.38 -19.36
N PRO A 89 -21.02 -21.14 -20.03
CA PRO A 89 -22.17 -20.48 -19.41
C PRO A 89 -22.64 -21.16 -18.12
N GLY A 90 -22.90 -20.36 -17.08
CA GLY A 90 -23.27 -20.81 -15.73
C GLY A 90 -22.09 -21.19 -14.82
N SER A 91 -20.85 -21.17 -15.33
CA SER A 91 -19.66 -21.46 -14.52
C SER A 91 -19.41 -20.39 -13.46
N ARG A 92 -19.83 -19.14 -13.67
CA ARG A 92 -19.69 -18.08 -12.67
C ARG A 92 -20.42 -18.41 -11.38
N GLN A 93 -21.68 -18.86 -11.47
CA GLN A 93 -22.47 -19.27 -10.31
C GLN A 93 -21.85 -20.49 -9.63
N SER A 94 -21.33 -21.44 -10.41
CA SER A 94 -20.60 -22.60 -9.89
C SER A 94 -19.34 -22.19 -9.11
N LEU A 95 -18.51 -21.29 -9.64
CA LEU A 95 -17.31 -20.78 -8.96
C LEU A 95 -17.63 -19.98 -7.70
N ILE A 96 -18.70 -19.18 -7.71
CA ILE A 96 -19.18 -18.48 -6.51
C ILE A 96 -19.65 -19.48 -5.46
N ALA A 97 -20.39 -20.52 -5.85
CA ALA A 97 -20.84 -21.56 -4.92
C ALA A 97 -19.66 -22.34 -4.31
N LYS A 98 -18.64 -22.68 -5.12
CA LYS A 98 -17.39 -23.30 -4.63
C LYS A 98 -16.67 -22.40 -3.63
N ALA A 99 -16.51 -21.10 -3.95
CA ALA A 99 -15.87 -20.15 -3.04
C ALA A 99 -16.67 -19.98 -1.73
N LYS A 100 -18.00 -19.99 -1.80
CA LYS A 100 -18.90 -19.95 -0.62
C LYS A 100 -18.70 -21.18 0.26
N ALA A 101 -18.69 -22.37 -0.34
CA ALA A 101 -18.46 -23.61 0.36
C ALA A 101 -17.09 -23.60 1.05
N ALA A 102 -16.02 -23.21 0.32
CA ALA A 102 -14.68 -23.08 0.88
C ALA A 102 -14.63 -22.06 2.03
N PHE A 103 -15.29 -20.91 1.88
CA PHE A 103 -15.40 -19.88 2.93
C PHE A 103 -16.00 -20.47 4.21
N HIS A 104 -17.13 -21.19 4.11
CA HIS A 104 -17.78 -21.77 5.29
C HIS A 104 -17.02 -22.96 5.88
N GLU A 105 -16.59 -23.91 5.05
CA GLU A 105 -15.90 -25.13 5.50
C GLU A 105 -14.58 -24.81 6.19
N LYS A 106 -13.75 -23.99 5.53
CA LYS A 106 -12.38 -23.75 5.98
C LYS A 106 -12.25 -22.58 6.95
N PHE A 107 -13.19 -21.62 6.93
CA PHE A 107 -13.00 -20.34 7.64
C PHE A 107 -14.07 -19.96 8.64
N MET A 108 -15.23 -20.64 8.69
CA MET A 108 -16.14 -20.50 9.84
C MET A 108 -15.78 -21.47 10.98
N GLY A 109 -14.77 -22.33 10.81
CA GLY A 109 -14.14 -23.11 11.88
C GLY A 109 -13.10 -22.30 12.68
N LYS A 110 -13.05 -22.50 14.01
CA LYS A 110 -12.33 -21.61 14.95
C LYS A 110 -10.84 -21.31 14.63
N PRO A 111 -9.95 -22.29 14.33
CA PRO A 111 -8.51 -22.01 14.28
C PRO A 111 -8.04 -21.24 13.04
N MET A 112 -8.63 -21.53 11.87
CA MET A 112 -8.22 -20.90 10.61
C MET A 112 -8.83 -19.50 10.46
N ASN A 113 -10.02 -19.28 11.03
CA ASN A 113 -10.65 -17.97 11.07
C ASN A 113 -9.76 -16.96 11.80
N GLU A 114 -9.23 -17.32 12.98
CA GLU A 114 -8.38 -16.45 13.78
C GLU A 114 -7.14 -16.01 12.98
N LYS A 115 -6.46 -16.93 12.31
CA LYS A 115 -5.27 -16.61 11.48
C LYS A 115 -5.59 -15.66 10.33
N LEU A 116 -6.60 -15.94 9.52
CA LEU A 116 -6.95 -15.07 8.38
C LEU A 116 -7.56 -13.75 8.82
N SER A 117 -8.29 -13.73 9.93
CA SER A 117 -8.86 -12.50 10.49
C SER A 117 -7.76 -11.52 10.89
N ALA A 118 -6.61 -12.01 11.36
CA ALA A 118 -5.45 -11.21 11.74
C ALA A 118 -4.60 -10.71 10.56
N CYS A 119 -4.82 -11.22 9.34
CA CYS A 119 -4.02 -10.82 8.17
C CYS A 119 -4.35 -9.41 7.65
N VAL A 120 -5.50 -8.85 8.02
CA VAL A 120 -5.92 -7.48 7.68
C VAL A 120 -6.41 -6.82 8.96
N ALA A 121 -5.97 -5.59 9.22
CA ALA A 121 -6.31 -4.87 10.43
C ALA A 121 -7.83 -4.70 10.61
N GLN A 122 -8.27 -4.69 11.87
CA GLN A 122 -9.68 -4.55 12.19
C GLN A 122 -10.26 -3.24 11.63
N GLY A 123 -11.42 -3.32 10.97
CA GLY A 123 -12.09 -2.17 10.38
C GLY A 123 -11.56 -1.75 9.00
N LYS A 124 -10.55 -2.46 8.48
CA LYS A 124 -10.04 -2.29 7.10
C LYS A 124 -10.46 -3.47 6.21
N GLY A 125 -10.32 -3.30 4.90
CA GLY A 125 -10.74 -4.25 3.89
C GLY A 125 -12.27 -4.36 3.75
N PHE A 126 -12.74 -5.35 3.00
CA PHE A 126 -14.18 -5.66 3.00
C PHE A 126 -14.58 -6.39 4.28
N PRO A 127 -15.86 -6.29 4.72
CA PRO A 127 -16.35 -7.06 5.85
C PRO A 127 -16.08 -8.56 5.66
N TRP A 128 -15.51 -9.19 6.69
CA TRP A 128 -15.18 -10.63 6.68
C TRP A 128 -16.40 -11.50 6.99
N VAL A 129 -17.46 -11.32 6.20
CA VAL A 129 -18.73 -12.05 6.29
C VAL A 129 -19.22 -12.28 4.87
N TRP A 130 -19.66 -13.51 4.57
CA TRP A 130 -20.19 -13.83 3.25
C TRP A 130 -21.39 -12.95 2.89
N ASN A 131 -21.33 -12.28 1.74
CA ASN A 131 -22.38 -11.42 1.24
C ASN A 131 -22.94 -11.95 -0.10
N ASP A 132 -24.10 -12.60 -0.06
CA ASP A 132 -24.76 -13.11 -1.27
C ASP A 132 -25.18 -12.02 -2.27
N LYS A 133 -25.32 -10.76 -1.83
CA LYS A 133 -25.61 -9.63 -2.73
C LYS A 133 -24.37 -9.15 -3.47
N ASN A 134 -23.18 -9.38 -2.92
CA ASN A 134 -21.92 -9.02 -3.54
C ASN A 134 -20.83 -10.06 -3.21
N PRO A 135 -20.94 -11.27 -3.78
CA PRO A 135 -20.01 -12.35 -3.47
C PRO A 135 -18.58 -12.03 -3.94
N GLU A 136 -18.42 -11.27 -5.02
CA GLU A 136 -17.10 -10.87 -5.54
C GLU A 136 -16.26 -10.17 -4.45
N GLN A 137 -16.83 -9.20 -3.73
CA GLN A 137 -16.11 -8.52 -2.65
C GLN A 137 -15.63 -9.48 -1.56
N THR A 138 -16.47 -10.47 -1.20
CA THR A 138 -16.09 -11.48 -0.20
C THR A 138 -14.96 -12.37 -0.73
N ILE A 139 -15.07 -12.81 -1.99
CA ILE A 139 -14.05 -13.65 -2.64
C ILE A 139 -12.73 -12.88 -2.77
N THR A 140 -12.78 -11.59 -3.11
CA THR A 140 -11.61 -10.70 -3.15
C THR A 140 -10.95 -10.59 -1.79
N GLU A 141 -11.70 -10.34 -0.73
CA GLU A 141 -11.15 -10.27 0.63
C GLU A 141 -10.57 -11.62 1.06
N PHE A 142 -11.18 -12.72 0.63
CA PHE A 142 -10.70 -14.07 0.91
C PHE A 142 -9.37 -14.34 0.19
N LEU A 143 -9.25 -13.95 -1.08
CA LEU A 143 -8.00 -13.99 -1.82
C LEU A 143 -6.89 -13.18 -1.11
N VAL A 144 -7.20 -11.95 -0.69
CA VAL A 144 -6.24 -11.08 0.00
C VAL A 144 -5.75 -11.72 1.29
N ARG A 145 -6.65 -12.17 2.16
CA ARG A 145 -6.28 -12.76 3.46
C ARG A 145 -5.50 -14.06 3.29
N ALA A 146 -5.93 -14.93 2.39
CA ALA A 146 -5.22 -16.18 2.11
C ALA A 146 -3.81 -15.92 1.54
N LYS A 147 -3.67 -14.99 0.59
CA LYS A 147 -2.38 -14.56 0.05
C LYS A 147 -1.48 -13.99 1.16
N LEU A 148 -2.01 -13.10 1.99
CA LEU A 148 -1.26 -12.50 3.08
C LEU A 148 -0.81 -13.53 4.10
N ASN A 149 -1.66 -14.50 4.45
CA ASN A 149 -1.25 -15.58 5.35
C ASN A 149 -0.03 -16.34 4.82
N THR A 150 0.07 -16.55 3.50
CA THR A 150 1.26 -17.13 2.87
C THR A 150 2.46 -16.18 2.89
N LEU A 151 2.27 -14.88 2.65
CA LEU A 151 3.37 -13.92 2.62
C LEU A 151 3.92 -13.57 4.01
N LEU A 152 3.06 -13.47 5.02
CA LEU A 152 3.44 -13.09 6.39
C LEU A 152 4.37 -14.13 7.05
N VAL A 153 4.23 -15.42 6.70
CA VAL A 153 5.15 -16.47 7.19
C VAL A 153 6.52 -16.42 6.52
N LYS A 154 6.65 -15.69 5.41
CA LYS A 154 7.93 -15.48 4.70
C LYS A 154 8.68 -14.26 5.23
N ILE A 155 8.02 -13.39 6.02
CA ILE A 155 8.69 -12.25 6.63
C ILE A 155 9.67 -12.77 7.69
N GLY A 156 10.94 -12.44 7.53
CA GLY A 156 12.02 -12.83 8.42
C GLY A 156 13.31 -12.07 8.11
N GLU A 157 14.43 -12.58 8.60
CA GLU A 157 15.74 -11.90 8.50
C GLU A 157 16.16 -11.58 7.06
N HIS A 158 15.69 -12.37 6.09
CA HIS A 158 16.08 -12.26 4.69
C HIS A 158 14.99 -11.70 3.76
N TYR A 159 13.78 -11.42 4.28
CA TYR A 159 12.70 -10.90 3.45
C TYR A 159 11.61 -10.19 4.27
N PRO A 160 11.08 -9.06 3.78
CA PRO A 160 11.74 -8.15 2.85
C PRO A 160 13.03 -7.60 3.46
N THR A 161 14.04 -7.32 2.64
CA THR A 161 15.21 -6.56 3.11
C THR A 161 14.99 -5.06 2.87
N PRO A 162 15.57 -4.17 3.70
CA PRO A 162 15.54 -2.74 3.43
C PRO A 162 16.29 -2.42 2.13
N CYS A 163 15.82 -1.41 1.39
CA CYS A 163 16.58 -0.85 0.27
C CYS A 163 17.90 -0.21 0.75
N PRO A 164 18.94 -0.12 -0.11
CA PRO A 164 20.24 0.46 0.22
C PRO A 164 20.14 1.83 0.92
N GLY A 165 20.73 1.90 2.11
CA GLY A 165 20.75 3.12 2.94
C GLY A 165 19.47 3.45 3.70
N PHE A 166 18.33 2.77 3.46
CA PHE A 166 17.03 3.21 3.98
C PHE A 166 17.00 3.28 5.52
N LEU A 167 17.55 2.27 6.21
CA LEU A 167 17.57 2.26 7.67
C LEU A 167 18.34 3.46 8.26
N HIS A 168 19.43 3.88 7.61
CA HIS A 168 20.23 5.02 8.03
C HIS A 168 19.44 6.31 7.86
N PHE A 169 18.93 6.55 6.65
CA PHE A 169 18.07 7.70 6.35
C PHE A 169 16.87 7.79 7.30
N TYR A 170 16.19 6.67 7.55
CA TYR A 170 15.02 6.65 8.43
C TYR A 170 15.38 6.91 9.90
N GLN A 171 16.60 6.56 10.33
CA GLN A 171 17.11 6.89 11.65
C GLN A 171 17.42 8.39 11.76
N GLU A 172 18.04 9.00 10.76
CA GLU A 172 18.33 10.44 10.71
C GLU A 172 17.05 11.27 10.73
N LEU A 173 16.03 10.87 9.95
CA LEU A 173 14.70 11.49 10.00
C LEU A 173 14.08 11.56 11.40
N ARG A 174 14.45 10.62 12.29
CA ARG A 174 13.97 10.56 13.67
C ARG A 174 14.85 11.33 14.64
N CYS A 175 16.10 11.61 14.28
CA CYS A 175 17.05 12.40 15.08
C CYS A 175 16.83 13.88 14.78
N GLN A 176 15.73 14.45 15.28
CA GLN A 176 15.34 15.82 14.99
C GLN A 176 16.07 16.83 15.88
N GLU A 177 16.45 17.97 15.30
CA GLU A 177 16.80 19.15 16.08
C GLU A 177 15.61 19.61 16.94
N PRO A 178 15.87 20.18 18.14
CA PRO A 178 14.82 20.72 18.99
C PRO A 178 13.89 21.70 18.26
N GLY A 179 12.62 21.32 18.10
CA GLY A 179 11.59 22.16 17.50
C GLY A 179 11.33 21.94 16.01
N SER A 180 12.05 21.03 15.35
CA SER A 180 11.67 20.44 14.06
C SER A 180 10.76 19.22 14.27
N TYR A 181 9.84 18.97 13.33
CA TYR A 181 8.96 17.81 13.36
C TYR A 181 8.91 17.12 12.00
N ASN A 182 9.52 15.94 11.89
CA ASN A 182 9.38 15.10 10.71
C ASN A 182 8.21 14.12 10.90
N VAL A 183 7.25 14.19 10.00
CA VAL A 183 6.12 13.29 9.91
C VAL A 183 6.40 12.30 8.80
N SER A 184 6.47 11.02 9.13
CA SER A 184 6.61 9.96 8.12
C SER A 184 5.29 9.25 7.87
N GLY A 185 5.06 8.85 6.62
CA GLY A 185 3.92 8.02 6.26
C GLY A 185 4.15 7.20 4.99
N ILE A 186 3.34 6.17 4.78
CA ILE A 186 3.46 5.25 3.65
C ILE A 186 2.17 5.29 2.83
N ILE A 187 2.31 5.38 1.50
CA ILE A 187 1.24 5.19 0.51
C ILE A 187 1.62 4.00 -0.35
N SER A 188 0.96 2.85 -0.14
CA SER A 188 1.32 1.60 -0.80
C SER A 188 0.07 0.85 -1.27
N SER A 189 0.18 0.11 -2.38
CA SER A 189 -0.81 -0.89 -2.79
C SER A 189 -0.67 -2.22 -2.02
N GLY A 190 0.33 -2.32 -1.15
CA GLY A 190 0.52 -3.42 -0.22
C GLY A 190 -0.48 -3.39 0.93
N HIS A 191 -0.16 -4.13 1.98
CA HIS A 191 -1.06 -4.41 3.10
C HIS A 191 -0.43 -4.00 4.43
N GLU A 192 -1.23 -3.44 5.33
CA GLU A 192 -0.73 -2.81 6.55
C GLU A 192 0.02 -3.79 7.45
N VAL A 193 -0.57 -4.98 7.69
CA VAL A 193 0.03 -5.99 8.58
C VAL A 193 1.38 -6.46 8.05
N PHE A 194 1.51 -6.61 6.72
CA PHE A 194 2.76 -6.99 6.07
C PHE A 194 3.85 -5.91 6.27
N ILE A 195 3.48 -4.64 6.05
CA ILE A 195 4.38 -3.50 6.25
C ILE A 195 4.82 -3.43 7.72
N GLN A 196 3.87 -3.49 8.66
CA GLN A 196 4.17 -3.41 10.10
C GLN A 196 5.09 -4.54 10.56
N GLN A 197 4.83 -5.78 10.14
CA GLN A 197 5.66 -6.93 10.49
C GLN A 197 7.06 -6.82 9.86
N THR A 198 7.18 -6.26 8.64
CA THR A 198 8.47 -5.99 8.00
C THR A 198 9.32 -5.02 8.83
N PHE A 199 8.75 -3.88 9.24
CA PHE A 199 9.43 -2.92 10.12
C PHE A 199 9.80 -3.53 11.48
N ALA A 200 8.93 -4.36 12.05
CA ALA A 200 9.21 -5.07 13.30
C ALA A 200 10.44 -5.99 13.18
N THR A 201 10.55 -6.72 12.07
CA THR A 201 11.73 -7.58 11.78
C THR A 201 13.00 -6.76 11.61
N TRP A 202 12.91 -5.57 11.01
CA TRP A 202 14.03 -4.62 10.92
C TRP A 202 14.35 -3.91 12.25
N LYS A 203 13.58 -4.18 13.31
CA LYS A 203 13.75 -3.60 14.65
C LYS A 203 13.68 -2.07 14.66
N ILE A 204 12.91 -1.49 13.74
CA ILE A 204 12.64 -0.05 13.69
C ILE A 204 11.15 0.22 13.80
N LYS A 205 10.79 1.42 14.28
CA LYS A 205 9.38 1.80 14.42
C LYS A 205 8.77 2.03 13.05
N CYS A 206 7.66 1.36 12.74
CA CYS A 206 6.88 1.63 11.54
C CYS A 206 6.25 3.05 11.59
N PRO A 207 6.21 3.81 10.48
CA PRO A 207 5.44 5.05 10.40
C PRO A 207 4.00 4.82 10.86
N SER A 208 3.47 5.72 11.70
CA SER A 208 2.09 5.60 12.20
C SER A 208 1.03 5.97 11.15
N LEU A 209 1.44 6.65 10.08
CA LEU A 209 0.57 7.00 8.97
C LEU A 209 0.75 5.97 7.85
N LEU A 210 -0.20 5.06 7.73
CA LEU A 210 -0.21 4.05 6.68
C LEU A 210 -1.51 4.22 5.88
N LEU A 211 -1.37 4.44 4.58
CA LEU A 211 -2.45 4.38 3.61
C LEU A 211 -2.16 3.22 2.66
N THR A 212 -2.90 2.14 2.84
CA THR A 212 -2.69 0.85 2.17
C THR A 212 -3.90 0.45 1.33
N ASP A 213 -3.78 -0.60 0.51
CA ASP A 213 -4.94 -1.13 -0.23
C ASP A 213 -6.05 -1.59 0.74
N ASP A 214 -5.70 -1.97 1.97
CA ASP A 214 -6.68 -2.33 3.01
C ASP A 214 -7.58 -1.15 3.40
N ASP A 215 -7.05 0.07 3.41
CA ASP A 215 -7.82 1.29 3.68
C ASP A 215 -8.78 1.62 2.53
N LEU A 216 -8.38 1.28 1.31
CA LEU A 216 -9.03 1.71 0.09
C LEU A 216 -10.13 0.75 -0.35
N ARG A 217 -9.88 -0.58 -0.32
CA ARG A 217 -10.86 -1.59 -0.76
C ARG A 217 -12.19 -1.51 -0.01
N GLY A 218 -12.15 -1.30 1.31
CA GLY A 218 -13.34 -1.22 2.16
C GLY A 218 -14.05 0.15 2.15
N SER A 219 -13.44 1.16 1.55
CA SER A 219 -13.92 2.54 1.65
C SER A 219 -15.15 2.76 0.78
N ARG A 220 -16.27 3.10 1.41
CA ARG A 220 -17.49 3.54 0.69
C ARG A 220 -17.38 4.96 0.14
N LYS A 221 -16.33 5.70 0.51
CA LYS A 221 -16.22 7.14 0.27
C LYS A 221 -15.42 7.48 -0.98
N ILE A 222 -14.67 6.52 -1.53
CA ILE A 222 -13.75 6.74 -2.64
C ILE A 222 -13.97 5.61 -3.62
N ASP A 223 -14.15 5.97 -4.89
CA ASP A 223 -14.16 5.00 -5.98
C ASP A 223 -12.77 4.35 -6.06
N TYR A 224 -12.71 3.01 -6.12
CA TYR A 224 -11.47 2.27 -6.18
C TYR A 224 -10.56 2.72 -7.33
N VAL A 225 -11.13 3.12 -8.47
CA VAL A 225 -10.35 3.64 -9.61
C VAL A 225 -9.64 4.96 -9.24
N GLN A 226 -10.25 5.77 -8.40
CA GLN A 226 -9.64 6.99 -7.86
C GLN A 226 -8.65 6.69 -6.72
N ALA A 227 -8.69 5.49 -6.16
CA ALA A 227 -7.85 5.04 -5.07
C ALA A 227 -6.54 4.38 -5.55
N ALA A 228 -6.08 4.70 -6.76
CA ALA A 228 -4.83 4.21 -7.31
C ALA A 228 -3.88 5.35 -7.67
N LYS A 229 -2.58 5.11 -7.59
CA LYS A 229 -1.56 6.02 -8.14
C LYS A 229 -1.76 6.14 -9.65
N PRO A 230 -1.62 7.34 -10.27
CA PRO A 230 -1.05 8.58 -9.73
C PRO A 230 -2.08 9.58 -9.15
N ASN A 231 -3.20 9.13 -8.58
CA ASN A 231 -4.25 10.05 -8.12
C ASN A 231 -3.85 10.81 -6.84
N PRO A 232 -3.85 12.16 -6.83
CA PRO A 232 -3.39 12.97 -5.72
C PRO A 232 -4.25 12.84 -4.45
N ILE A 233 -5.44 12.25 -4.55
CA ILE A 233 -6.32 12.03 -3.39
C ILE A 233 -5.63 11.20 -2.30
N LEU A 234 -4.67 10.34 -2.66
CA LEU A 234 -3.94 9.50 -1.70
C LEU A 234 -3.08 10.36 -0.73
N VAL A 235 -2.43 11.41 -1.23
CA VAL A 235 -1.68 12.36 -0.40
C VAL A 235 -2.65 13.14 0.51
N ASP A 236 -3.78 13.58 -0.04
CA ASP A 236 -4.83 14.26 0.73
C ASP A 236 -5.41 13.37 1.84
N MET A 237 -5.56 12.07 1.59
CA MET A 237 -6.00 11.11 2.61
C MET A 237 -4.98 10.95 3.73
N LEU A 238 -3.69 10.85 3.40
CA LEU A 238 -2.64 10.72 4.40
C LEU A 238 -2.55 11.96 5.30
N TYR A 239 -2.73 13.15 4.73
CA TYR A 239 -2.91 14.39 5.52
C TYR A 239 -4.11 14.33 6.46
N ARG A 240 -5.25 13.80 6.00
CA ARG A 240 -6.45 13.65 6.85
C ARG A 240 -6.20 12.66 7.99
N LEU A 241 -5.50 11.55 7.73
CA LEU A 241 -5.11 10.58 8.75
C LEU A 241 -4.22 11.25 9.81
N TRP A 242 -3.23 12.02 9.37
CA TRP A 242 -2.36 12.77 10.28
C TRP A 242 -3.16 13.77 11.12
N LEU A 243 -3.98 14.60 10.49
CA LEU A 243 -4.82 15.57 11.20
C LEU A 243 -5.76 14.91 12.21
N GLN A 244 -6.39 13.79 11.86
CA GLN A 244 -7.28 13.03 12.76
C GLN A 244 -6.52 12.47 13.97
N SER A 245 -5.24 12.15 13.83
CA SER A 245 -4.41 11.68 14.94
C SER A 245 -4.04 12.78 15.94
N GLN A 246 -4.05 14.05 15.51
CA GLN A 246 -3.61 15.20 16.31
C GLN A 246 -4.77 16.09 16.77
N TYR A 247 -5.85 16.15 15.98
CA TYR A 247 -6.95 17.10 16.14
C TYR A 247 -8.30 16.49 15.78
N SER A 248 -9.38 17.11 16.25
CA SER A 248 -10.72 16.89 15.70
C SER A 248 -10.78 17.32 14.22
N GLN A 249 -11.65 16.69 13.43
CA GLN A 249 -11.80 16.97 11.99
C GLN A 249 -11.86 18.48 11.69
N LEU A 250 -11.01 18.93 10.77
CA LEU A 250 -11.03 20.31 10.29
C LEU A 250 -12.21 20.54 9.34
N PRO A 251 -12.88 21.70 9.40
CA PRO A 251 -13.77 22.17 8.35
C PRO A 251 -13.07 22.18 6.98
N ALA A 252 -13.82 21.94 5.91
CA ALA A 252 -13.27 21.81 4.55
C ALA A 252 -12.36 22.99 4.13
N ARG A 253 -12.78 24.23 4.42
CA ARG A 253 -11.98 25.43 4.12
C ARG A 253 -10.62 25.44 4.84
N GLN A 254 -10.61 25.09 6.14
CA GLN A 254 -9.38 25.01 6.91
C GLN A 254 -8.48 23.88 6.40
N PHE A 255 -9.06 22.76 5.97
CA PHE A 255 -8.30 21.68 5.34
C PHE A 255 -7.60 22.13 4.04
N GLU A 256 -8.26 22.93 3.21
CA GLU A 256 -7.62 23.47 1.99
C GLU A 256 -6.48 24.46 2.31
N GLU A 257 -6.63 25.31 3.32
CA GLU A 257 -5.56 26.20 3.78
C GLU A 257 -4.38 25.41 4.35
N PHE A 258 -4.65 24.37 5.15
CA PHE A 258 -3.66 23.42 5.63
C PHE A 258 -2.87 22.77 4.48
N LYS A 259 -3.57 22.24 3.47
CA LYS A 259 -2.93 21.53 2.35
C LYS A 259 -1.93 22.40 1.60
N LYS A 260 -2.23 23.69 1.40
CA LYS A 260 -1.30 24.61 0.73
C LYS A 260 0.04 24.69 1.45
N VAL A 261 0.02 24.80 2.78
CA VAL A 261 1.23 24.85 3.59
C VAL A 261 1.92 23.49 3.63
N ALA A 262 1.16 22.40 3.84
CA ALA A 262 1.72 21.06 3.94
C ALA A 262 2.41 20.61 2.65
N LYS A 263 1.80 20.85 1.47
CA LYS A 263 2.34 20.46 0.17
C LYS A 263 3.72 21.04 -0.11
N ALA A 264 3.93 22.32 0.22
CA ALA A 264 5.22 23.00 0.08
C ALA A 264 6.32 22.41 1.00
N ARG A 265 5.93 21.54 1.95
CA ARG A 265 6.81 20.93 2.95
C ARG A 265 6.71 19.40 2.93
N THR A 266 6.28 18.85 1.80
CA THR A 266 6.10 17.42 1.61
C THR A 266 7.02 16.94 0.50
N ILE A 267 7.70 15.83 0.80
CA ILE A 267 8.46 15.07 -0.17
C ILE A 267 7.83 13.69 -0.24
N TYR A 268 7.48 13.27 -1.45
CA TYR A 268 7.04 11.92 -1.74
C TYR A 268 8.18 11.15 -2.41
N PHE A 269 8.46 9.94 -1.94
CA PHE A 269 9.50 9.08 -2.48
C PHE A 269 8.88 7.84 -3.11
N GLY A 270 9.41 7.44 -4.26
CA GLY A 270 8.98 6.24 -4.96
C GLY A 270 9.98 5.80 -6.03
N ASP A 271 9.79 4.61 -6.58
CA ASP A 271 10.66 4.01 -7.58
C ASP A 271 10.08 4.07 -9.01
N ASP A 272 8.76 4.26 -9.16
CA ASP A 272 8.07 4.32 -10.45
C ASP A 272 7.73 5.77 -10.86
N LEU A 273 8.40 6.31 -11.89
CA LEU A 273 8.13 7.66 -12.40
C LEU A 273 6.67 7.90 -12.78
N LYS A 274 6.00 6.91 -13.39
CA LYS A 274 4.64 7.06 -13.90
C LYS A 274 3.62 7.05 -12.77
N LYS A 275 3.80 6.16 -11.80
CA LYS A 275 2.88 6.00 -10.67
C LYS A 275 3.21 6.97 -9.55
N ASP A 276 4.43 6.90 -9.02
CA ASP A 276 4.87 7.66 -7.86
C ASP A 276 5.25 9.09 -8.22
N GLY A 277 6.02 9.26 -9.28
CA GLY A 277 6.33 10.59 -9.82
C GLY A 277 5.06 11.32 -10.26
N GLY A 278 4.16 10.62 -10.97
CA GLY A 278 2.84 11.13 -11.32
C GLY A 278 1.99 11.49 -10.10
N LEU A 279 2.01 10.68 -9.03
CA LEU A 279 1.30 10.99 -7.78
C LEU A 279 1.83 12.28 -7.16
N ALA A 280 3.16 12.41 -7.02
CA ALA A 280 3.80 13.59 -6.46
C ALA A 280 3.48 14.86 -7.29
N GLN A 281 3.63 14.76 -8.61
CA GLN A 281 3.33 15.85 -9.55
C GLN A 281 1.87 16.29 -9.44
N ASN A 282 0.91 15.36 -9.53
CA ASN A 282 -0.51 15.67 -9.44
C ASN A 282 -0.89 16.23 -8.05
N ALA A 283 -0.20 15.80 -7.00
CA ALA A 283 -0.41 16.30 -5.66
C ALA A 283 0.25 17.67 -5.44
N GLY A 284 1.16 18.11 -6.32
CA GLY A 284 1.94 19.33 -6.18
C GLY A 284 2.91 19.26 -5.00
N VAL A 285 3.57 18.13 -4.82
CA VAL A 285 4.61 17.91 -3.80
C VAL A 285 5.92 17.52 -4.47
N ARG A 286 7.05 17.73 -3.78
CA ARG A 286 8.38 17.38 -4.28
C ARG A 286 8.50 15.87 -4.44
N PHE A 287 9.15 15.41 -5.50
CA PHE A 287 9.42 13.99 -5.73
C PHE A 287 10.90 13.65 -5.54
N GLY A 288 11.16 12.63 -4.72
CA GLY A 288 12.46 11.97 -4.63
C GLY A 288 12.39 10.61 -5.33
N HIS A 289 12.98 10.50 -6.52
CA HIS A 289 12.98 9.28 -7.30
C HIS A 289 14.09 8.32 -6.85
N PHE A 290 13.72 7.15 -6.34
CA PHE A 290 14.66 6.11 -5.97
C PHE A 290 14.94 5.18 -7.16
N ASN A 291 16.15 5.25 -7.72
CA ASN A 291 16.56 4.48 -8.89
C ASN A 291 17.78 3.58 -8.59
N PRO A 292 17.73 2.61 -7.67
CA PRO A 292 18.91 1.90 -7.17
C PRO A 292 19.73 1.15 -8.24
N ASN A 293 19.13 0.89 -9.41
CA ASN A 293 19.79 0.20 -10.52
C ASN A 293 20.55 1.13 -11.47
N HIS A 294 20.55 2.45 -11.21
CA HIS A 294 21.17 3.45 -12.10
C HIS A 294 20.67 3.35 -13.56
N ASP A 295 19.38 3.12 -13.75
CA ASP A 295 18.78 3.02 -15.08
C ASP A 295 18.54 4.44 -15.65
N PRO A 296 19.38 4.95 -16.58
CA PRO A 296 19.32 6.34 -17.02
C PRO A 296 18.06 6.63 -17.83
N GLU A 297 17.42 5.62 -18.41
CA GLU A 297 16.14 5.77 -19.11
C GLU A 297 14.99 6.07 -18.14
N LYS A 298 15.21 5.83 -16.85
CA LYS A 298 14.26 6.09 -15.77
C LYS A 298 14.63 7.28 -14.90
N ASP A 299 15.70 8.02 -15.20
CA ASP A 299 15.97 9.24 -14.45
C ASP A 299 14.86 10.27 -14.67
N ASP A 300 14.46 10.98 -13.62
CA ASP A 300 13.43 12.02 -13.70
C ASP A 300 13.89 13.17 -14.62
N GLN A 301 13.34 13.20 -15.84
CA GLN A 301 13.57 14.27 -16.82
C GLN A 301 12.43 15.30 -16.86
N THR A 302 11.50 15.26 -15.88
CA THR A 302 10.31 16.13 -15.90
C THR A 302 10.65 17.63 -15.81
N GLY A 303 11.87 17.97 -15.36
CA GLY A 303 12.32 19.36 -15.22
C GLY A 303 11.55 20.12 -14.13
N VAL A 304 10.80 19.41 -13.27
CA VAL A 304 10.11 20.01 -12.13
C VAL A 304 11.19 20.48 -11.14
N PRO A 305 11.21 21.78 -10.80
CA PRO A 305 12.17 22.30 -9.83
C PRO A 305 12.10 21.52 -8.51
N ASP A 306 13.26 21.31 -7.90
CA ASP A 306 13.46 20.59 -6.65
C ASP A 306 13.28 19.07 -6.70
N ASN A 307 12.69 18.46 -7.73
CA ASN A 307 12.74 17.00 -7.87
C ASN A 307 14.19 16.50 -7.97
N PHE A 308 14.45 15.31 -7.45
CA PHE A 308 15.78 14.71 -7.48
C PHE A 308 15.72 13.19 -7.58
N THR A 309 16.70 12.62 -8.29
CA THR A 309 16.94 11.18 -8.34
C THR A 309 18.08 10.82 -7.41
N PHE A 310 17.96 9.68 -6.74
CA PHE A 310 19.02 9.12 -5.90
C PHE A 310 19.05 7.61 -6.03
N TYR A 311 20.22 7.03 -5.74
CA TYR A 311 20.51 5.61 -5.97
C TYR A 311 20.71 4.85 -4.67
N ASP A 312 20.97 5.58 -3.59
CA ASP A 312 21.09 5.08 -2.23
C ASP A 312 20.46 6.10 -1.28
N TRP A 313 19.68 5.65 -0.31
CA TRP A 313 18.97 6.54 0.62
C TRP A 313 19.88 7.47 1.43
N ARG A 314 21.18 7.17 1.58
CA ARG A 314 22.17 8.09 2.17
C ARG A 314 22.35 9.37 1.34
N GLN A 315 22.26 9.26 0.01
CA GLN A 315 22.31 10.43 -0.88
C GLN A 315 21.07 11.32 -0.67
N ALA A 316 19.90 10.72 -0.40
CA ALA A 316 18.71 11.50 -0.07
C ALA A 316 18.90 12.27 1.24
N SER A 317 19.56 11.70 2.26
CA SER A 317 19.93 12.44 3.48
C SER A 317 20.82 13.64 3.16
N GLU A 318 21.88 13.44 2.37
CA GLU A 318 22.82 14.51 1.98
C GLU A 318 22.13 15.65 1.21
N ILE A 319 21.29 15.30 0.22
CA ILE A 319 20.52 16.27 -0.59
C ILE A 319 19.57 17.10 0.28
N LEU A 320 19.01 16.48 1.32
CA LEU A 320 18.02 17.10 2.19
C LEU A 320 18.64 17.78 3.42
N GLY A 321 19.95 17.58 3.65
CA GLY A 321 20.66 18.11 4.81
C GLY A 321 20.12 17.57 6.13
N LEU A 322 19.83 16.27 6.19
CA LEU A 322 19.32 15.57 7.37
C LEU A 322 20.41 15.18 8.38
#